data_AF-A0A1F6D9G8-F1
#
_entry.id   AF-A0A1F6D9G8-F1
#
_cell.length_a   1.000
_cell.length_b   1.000
_cell.length_c   1.000
_cell.angle_alpha   90.00
_cell.angle_beta   90.00
_cell.angle_gamma   90.00
#
_symmetry.space_group_name_H-M   'P 1'
#
loop_
_entity.id
_entity.type
_entity.pdbx_description
1 polymer ?
#
loop_
_entity_poly.entity_id
_entity_poly.type
_entity_poly.pdbx_seq_one_letter_code
_entity_poly.pdbx_strand_id
1 'polypeptide(L)' 'MSTVTIPKAKYETLKKEAAAYRKIITSAGTNLFKSPPTRDAKKAIAAMKETGRYSKKFLDSVAKGLARSSYFTK' A
#
# COMPACT_ATOMS: atom_id res chain seq x y z
N MET A 1 25.58 0.01 -19.98
CA MET A 1 24.64 -1.06 -19.58
C MET A 1 25.44 -2.19 -18.98
N SER A 2 25.18 -2.55 -17.72
CA SER A 2 25.84 -3.68 -17.06
C SER A 2 25.06 -4.96 -17.31
N THR A 3 25.71 -5.99 -17.87
CA THR A 3 25.11 -7.32 -17.99
C THR A 3 25.08 -7.98 -16.61
N VAL A 4 23.88 -8.20 -16.08
CA VAL A 4 23.70 -8.88 -14.78
C VAL A 4 23.34 -10.34 -15.07
N THR A 5 24.24 -11.26 -14.70
CA THR A 5 24.00 -12.70 -14.83
C THR A 5 23.40 -13.23 -13.53
N ILE A 6 22.28 -13.95 -13.64
CA ILE A 6 21.62 -14.58 -12.48
C ILE A 6 21.34 -16.06 -12.75
N PRO A 7 21.29 -16.90 -11.70
CA PRO A 7 20.86 -18.28 -11.83
C PRO A 7 19.42 -18.38 -12.36
N LYS A 8 19.16 -19.39 -13.20
CA LYS A 8 17.84 -19.63 -13.81
C LYS A 8 16.71 -19.71 -12.78
N ALA A 9 16.95 -20.38 -11.64
CA ALA A 9 15.97 -20.48 -10.57
C ALA A 9 15.58 -19.10 -10.02
N LYS A 10 16.57 -18.21 -9.82
CA LYS A 10 16.34 -16.84 -9.36
C LYS A 10 15.57 -16.01 -10.40
N TYR A 11 15.87 -16.20 -11.67
CA TYR A 11 15.12 -15.58 -12.76
C TYR A 11 13.64 -15.97 -12.75
N GLU A 12 13.33 -17.26 -12.63
CA GLU A 12 11.94 -17.73 -12.62
C GLU A 12 11.15 -17.21 -11.41
N THR A 13 11.78 -17.13 -10.22
CA THR A 13 11.16 -16.53 -9.03
C THR A 13 10.83 -15.06 -9.25
N LEU A 14 11.81 -14.27 -9.72
CA LEU A 14 11.62 -12.85 -10.00
C LEU A 14 10.56 -12.61 -11.08
N LYS A 15 10.51 -13.47 -12.10
CA LYS A 15 9.50 -13.41 -13.15
C LYS A 15 8.09 -13.64 -12.60
N LYS A 16 7.91 -14.61 -11.69
CA LYS A 16 6.63 -14.87 -11.03
C LYS A 16 6.21 -13.69 -10.15
N GLU A 17 7.12 -13.17 -9.33
CA GLU A 17 6.87 -12.01 -8.48
C GLU A 17 6.50 -10.77 -9.29
N ALA A 18 7.24 -10.49 -10.37
CA ALA A 18 6.94 -9.38 -11.27
C ALA A 18 5.57 -9.51 -11.93
N ALA A 19 5.18 -10.73 -12.33
CA ALA A 19 3.86 -10.98 -12.90
C ALA A 19 2.74 -10.78 -11.85
N ALA A 20 2.94 -11.25 -10.63
CA ALA A 20 1.99 -11.04 -9.52
C ALA A 20 1.85 -9.54 -9.18
N TYR A 21 2.98 -8.83 -9.07
CA TYR A 21 2.99 -7.39 -8.86
C TYR A 21 2.23 -6.65 -9.96
N ARG A 22 2.50 -6.96 -11.24
CA ARG A 22 1.77 -6.37 -12.37
C ARG A 22 0.26 -6.60 -12.27
N LYS A 23 -0.17 -7.82 -11.92
CA LYS A 23 -1.61 -8.11 -11.72
C LYS A 23 -2.22 -7.21 -10.66
N ILE A 24 -1.53 -7.02 -9.54
CA ILE A 24 -1.96 -6.13 -8.44
C ILE A 24 -2.02 -4.68 -8.91
N ILE A 25 -0.99 -4.18 -9.58
CA ILE A 25 -0.96 -2.79 -10.08
C ILE A 25 -2.09 -2.53 -11.08
N THR A 26 -2.34 -3.47 -12.00
CA THR A 26 -3.39 -3.33 -13.01
C THR A 26 -4.78 -3.36 -12.37
N SER A 27 -5.04 -4.25 -11.39
CA SER A 27 -6.34 -4.30 -10.71
C SER A 27 -6.54 -3.14 -9.73
N ALA A 28 -5.46 -2.64 -9.14
CA ALA A 28 -5.48 -1.55 -8.18
C ALA A 28 -5.87 -0.19 -8.83
N GLY A 29 -5.61 -0.04 -10.13
CA GLY A 29 -5.82 1.21 -10.85
C GLY A 29 -4.87 2.33 -10.40
N THR A 30 -4.82 3.41 -11.17
CA THR A 30 -3.91 4.55 -10.93
C THR A 30 -4.20 5.30 -9.62
N ASN A 31 -5.33 5.03 -8.96
CA ASN A 31 -5.75 5.72 -7.74
C ASN A 31 -5.26 5.07 -6.44
N LEU A 32 -4.90 3.79 -6.44
CA LEU A 32 -4.49 3.09 -5.20
C LEU A 32 -3.12 3.54 -4.67
N PHE A 33 -2.25 4.02 -5.55
CA PHE A 33 -0.93 4.57 -5.19
C PHE A 33 -0.90 6.09 -5.20
N LYS A 34 -2.04 6.75 -5.47
CA LYS A 34 -2.10 8.21 -5.30
C LYS A 34 -1.97 8.52 -3.83
N SER A 35 -1.26 9.60 -3.56
CA SER A 35 -1.21 10.17 -2.24
C SER A 35 -2.64 10.34 -1.72
N PRO A 36 -2.90 9.98 -0.44
CA PRO A 36 -4.21 10.12 0.15
C PRO A 36 -4.74 11.55 -0.07
N PRO A 37 -6.04 11.71 -0.36
CA PRO A 37 -6.63 13.02 -0.64
C PRO A 37 -6.57 13.97 0.58
N THR A 38 -6.33 13.41 1.77
CA THR A 38 -6.13 14.14 3.01
C THR A 38 -4.85 13.70 3.71
N ARG A 39 -4.12 14.67 4.28
CA ARG A 39 -2.96 14.43 5.16
C ARG A 39 -3.36 14.42 6.64
N ASP A 40 -4.64 14.60 6.94
CA ASP A 40 -5.18 14.57 8.29
C ASP A 40 -5.54 13.12 8.67
N ALA A 41 -4.75 12.56 9.58
CA ALA A 41 -4.92 11.19 10.05
C ALA A 41 -6.27 10.99 10.76
N LYS A 42 -6.75 11.99 11.51
CA LYS A 42 -8.01 11.90 12.24
C LYS A 42 -9.18 11.86 11.27
N LYS A 43 -9.18 12.70 10.23
CA LYS A 43 -10.19 12.67 9.17
C LYS A 43 -10.18 11.36 8.40
N ALA A 44 -9.02 10.81 8.09
CA ALA A 44 -8.92 9.51 7.42
C ALA A 44 -9.56 8.39 8.26
N ILE A 45 -9.24 8.32 9.55
CA ILE A 45 -9.81 7.32 10.46
C ILE A 45 -11.32 7.53 10.67
N ALA A 46 -11.78 8.78 10.77
CA ALA A 46 -13.20 9.11 10.87
C ALA A 46 -13.97 8.61 9.65
N ALA A 47 -13.49 8.91 8.44
CA ALA A 47 -14.09 8.44 7.20
C ALA A 47 -14.11 6.90 7.10
N MET A 48 -13.03 6.23 7.50
CA MET A 48 -13.00 4.76 7.54
C MET A 48 -14.02 4.20 8.54
N LYS A 49 -14.15 4.82 9.72
CA LYS A 49 -15.12 4.42 10.74
C LYS A 49 -16.56 4.58 10.25
N GLU A 50 -16.86 5.66 9.54
CA GLU A 50 -18.19 5.93 8.96
C GLU A 50 -18.64 4.85 7.98
N THR A 51 -17.71 4.18 7.29
CA THR A 51 -18.07 3.08 6.38
C THR A 51 -18.69 1.87 7.09
N GLY A 52 -18.45 1.69 8.40
CA GLY A 52 -18.90 0.52 9.16
C GLY A 52 -18.25 -0.82 8.74
N ARG A 53 -17.28 -0.80 7.81
CA ARG A 53 -16.69 -2.02 7.22
C ARG A 53 -15.50 -2.58 8.00
N TYR A 54 -15.01 -1.85 9.00
CA TYR A 54 -13.75 -2.16 9.67
C TYR A 54 -13.94 -2.35 11.16
N SER A 55 -13.24 -3.33 11.72
CA SER A 55 -13.24 -3.56 13.17
C SER A 55 -12.50 -2.45 13.91
N LYS A 56 -12.88 -2.23 15.19
CA LYS A 56 -12.19 -1.27 16.05
C LYS A 56 -10.69 -1.55 16.13
N LYS A 57 -10.30 -2.83 16.30
CA LYS A 57 -8.89 -3.25 16.36
C LYS A 57 -8.11 -2.89 15.09
N PHE A 58 -8.74 -3.00 13.92
CA PHE A 58 -8.14 -2.60 12.66
C PHE A 58 -7.99 -1.07 12.56
N LEU A 59 -9.04 -0.32 12.90
CA LEU A 59 -8.97 1.15 12.90
C LEU A 59 -7.88 1.66 13.85
N ASP A 60 -7.73 1.06 15.03
CA ASP A 60 -6.69 1.41 16.00
C ASP A 60 -5.28 1.10 15.49
N SER A 61 -5.08 0.00 14.74
CA SER A 61 -3.79 -0.33 14.16
C SER A 61 -3.41 0.63 13.03
N VAL A 62 -4.36 1.00 12.17
CA VAL A 62 -4.17 1.98 11.11
C VAL A 62 -3.87 3.35 11.70
N ALA A 63 -4.60 3.80 12.72
CA ALA A 63 -4.37 5.09 13.38
C ALA A 63 -2.94 5.20 13.94
N LYS A 64 -2.43 4.13 14.56
CA LYS A 64 -1.04 4.06 15.03
C LYS A 64 -0.03 4.14 13.89
N GLY A 65 -0.30 3.49 12.76
CA GLY A 65 0.53 3.56 11.57
C GLY A 65 0.59 4.97 10.98
N LEU A 66 -0.57 5.62 10.84
CA LEU A 66 -0.68 6.99 10.33
C LEU A 66 0.06 7.98 11.23
N ALA A 67 -0.08 7.86 12.56
CA ALA A 67 0.59 8.74 13.53
C ALA A 67 2.13 8.66 13.49
N ARG A 68 2.70 7.54 13.01
CA ARG A 68 4.15 7.36 12.86
C ARG A 68 4.69 7.92 11.55
N SER A 69 3.81 8.26 10.61
CA SER A 69 4.21 8.74 9.30
C SER A 69 4.39 10.26 9.33
N SER A 70 5.58 10.72 8.92
CA SER A 70 5.86 12.15 8.71
C SER A 70 5.01 12.79 7.62
N TYR A 71 4.33 11.97 6.81
CA TYR A 71 3.41 12.45 5.78
C TYR A 71 2.09 12.98 6.36
N PHE A 72 1.59 12.41 7.46
CA PHE A 72 0.30 12.73 8.06
C PHE A 72 0.45 13.63 9.30
N THR A 73 0.65 14.93 9.06
CA THR A 73 1.02 15.91 10.10
C THR A 73 -0.01 17.03 10.31
N LYS A 74 -1.14 17.01 9.60
CA LYS A 74 -2.22 18.00 9.76
C LYS A 74 -3.29 17.53 10.74
#